data_AF-A0A2P4SI02-F1
#
_entry.id   AF-A0A2P4SI02-F1
#
_cell.length_a   1.000
_cell.length_b   1.000
_cell.length_c   1.000
_cell.angle_alpha   90.00
_cell.angle_beta   90.00
_cell.angle_gamma   90.00
#
_symmetry.space_group_name_H-M   'P 1'
#
loop_
_entity.id
_entity.type
_entity.pdbx_description
1 polymer ?
#
loop_
_entity_poly.entity_id
_entity_poly.type
_entity_poly.pdbx_seq_one_letter_code
_entity_poly.pdbx_strand_id
1 'polypeptide(L)'
;LCLWQISVPLGHVIDLHFHNFSLESHEDCSFDFVEVHDSAGTGTASLMGSPVEFSCGNGECRALESVCDGWHDCPDGTDELNCTGVSYPAFGSICEPVEVEMCLGLGYNATSFPNIWLAIPDQAGAAEVLQDYQTLMELACYQHLRLLICSLFVPKCTPDGGVLQPCRAVCLAAELRCQHSLGLLGILWPINCNILPDSNDPVECFQP
;
A
#
# COMPACT_ATOMS: atom_id res chain seq x y z
N LEU A 1 8.73 31.05 -2.88
CA LEU A 1 8.15 30.65 -4.19
C LEU A 1 9.29 30.25 -5.12
N CYS A 2 9.44 28.95 -5.34
CA CYS A 2 10.38 28.38 -6.29
C CYS A 2 9.57 27.96 -7.52
N LEU A 3 9.99 28.41 -8.71
CA LEU A 3 9.32 28.10 -9.96
C LEU A 3 10.33 27.50 -10.94
N TRP A 4 10.01 26.32 -11.46
CA TRP A 4 10.82 25.61 -12.44
C TRP A 4 10.02 25.45 -13.72
N GLN A 5 10.63 25.80 -14.85
CA GLN A 5 10.04 25.60 -16.16
C GLN A 5 10.78 24.45 -16.85
N ILE A 6 10.06 23.35 -17.08
CA ILE A 6 10.59 22.14 -17.73
C ILE A 6 9.98 22.05 -19.13
N SER A 7 10.82 21.88 -20.15
CA SER A 7 10.37 21.78 -21.54
C SER A 7 11.12 20.68 -22.26
N VAL A 8 10.41 19.85 -23.04
CA VAL A 8 10.98 18.79 -23.87
C VAL A 8 10.63 18.99 -25.34
N PRO A 9 11.42 18.45 -26.29
CA PRO A 9 11.07 18.49 -27.71
C PRO A 9 9.75 17.78 -28.00
N LEU A 10 9.10 18.15 -29.11
CA LEU A 10 7.84 17.53 -29.54
C LEU A 10 7.97 16.01 -29.65
N GLY A 11 6.93 15.30 -29.20
CA GLY A 11 6.89 13.84 -29.19
C GLY A 11 7.54 13.16 -27.98
N HIS A 12 8.04 13.93 -27.00
CA HIS A 12 8.57 13.41 -25.74
C HIS A 12 7.61 13.72 -24.58
N VAL A 13 7.60 12.85 -23.57
CA VAL A 13 6.79 13.00 -22.35
C VAL A 13 7.70 13.40 -21.19
N ILE A 14 7.23 14.33 -20.37
CA ILE A 14 7.88 14.67 -19.09
C ILE A 14 7.32 13.71 -18.04
N ASP A 15 8.19 12.90 -17.44
CA ASP A 15 7.87 12.04 -16.30
C ASP A 15 8.58 12.61 -15.06
N LEU A 16 7.82 12.88 -14.00
CA LEU A 16 8.31 13.53 -12.77
C LEU A 16 8.29 12.52 -11.63
N HIS A 17 9.46 12.22 -11.06
CA HIS A 17 9.60 11.33 -9.90
C HIS A 17 10.13 12.11 -8.70
N PHE A 18 9.39 12.09 -7.60
CA PHE A 18 9.82 12.66 -6.33
C PHE A 18 10.40 11.55 -5.45
N HIS A 19 11.71 11.53 -5.23
CA HIS A 19 12.36 10.49 -4.41
C HIS A 19 12.33 10.79 -2.91
N ASN A 20 12.32 12.07 -2.54
CA ASN A 20 12.19 12.53 -1.16
C ASN A 20 11.47 13.87 -1.22
N PHE A 21 10.27 13.90 -0.65
CA PHE A 21 9.40 15.06 -0.70
C PHE A 21 8.95 15.34 0.73
N SER A 22 9.44 16.46 1.29
CA SER A 22 9.15 16.89 2.65
C SER A 22 8.62 18.32 2.57
N LEU A 23 7.34 18.47 2.83
CA LEU A 23 6.67 19.76 2.96
C LEU A 23 6.45 20.06 4.45
N GLU A 24 6.25 21.32 4.80
CA GLU A 24 5.89 21.72 6.16
C GLU A 24 4.46 21.26 6.48
N SER A 25 4.28 20.50 7.57
CA SER A 25 2.98 19.97 8.00
C SER A 25 2.07 21.06 8.60
N HIS A 26 0.77 21.04 8.28
CA HIS A 26 -0.24 21.92 8.88
C HIS A 26 -1.49 21.16 9.31
N GLU A 27 -2.19 21.66 10.32
CA GLU A 27 -3.47 21.09 10.81
C GLU A 27 -4.55 21.01 9.71
N ASP A 28 -4.57 21.98 8.79
CA ASP A 28 -5.52 22.05 7.67
C ASP A 28 -4.90 21.63 6.32
N CYS A 29 -3.70 21.04 6.33
CA CYS A 29 -2.92 20.68 5.13
C CYS A 29 -2.84 21.81 4.07
N SER A 30 -2.71 23.07 4.52
CA SER A 30 -2.79 24.28 3.70
C SER A 30 -1.46 25.04 3.56
N PHE A 31 -0.35 24.44 3.99
CA PHE A 31 0.98 25.08 3.98
C PHE A 31 1.73 24.82 2.67
N ASP A 32 2.98 24.36 2.71
CA ASP A 32 3.79 24.23 1.51
C ASP A 32 3.19 23.15 0.60
N PHE A 33 3.10 23.42 -0.69
CA PHE A 33 2.63 22.47 -1.70
C PHE A 33 3.41 22.64 -3.01
N VAL A 34 3.35 21.62 -3.87
CA VAL A 34 3.88 21.70 -5.25
C VAL A 34 2.72 21.54 -6.23
N GLU A 35 2.57 22.50 -7.13
CA GLU A 35 1.64 22.39 -8.25
C GLU A 35 2.40 22.21 -9.56
N VAL A 36 1.93 21.27 -10.37
CA VAL A 36 2.39 21.09 -11.75
C VAL A 36 1.34 21.69 -12.66
N HIS A 37 1.74 22.65 -13.47
CA HIS A 37 0.86 23.32 -14.42
C HIS A 37 1.32 23.02 -15.84
N ASP A 38 0.37 22.65 -16.71
CA ASP A 38 0.64 22.63 -18.15
C ASP A 38 0.46 24.04 -18.71
N SER A 39 1.53 24.56 -19.30
CA SER A 39 1.52 25.81 -20.04
C SER A 39 1.18 25.53 -21.51
N ALA A 40 -0.02 25.02 -21.77
CA ALA A 40 -0.56 25.04 -23.12
C ALA A 40 -0.81 26.51 -23.50
N GLY A 41 -0.22 26.94 -24.62
CA GLY A 41 -0.15 28.35 -25.02
C GLY A 41 -1.48 29.11 -24.91
N THR A 42 -1.38 30.34 -24.40
CA THR A 42 -2.42 31.37 -24.30
C THR A 42 -3.69 31.02 -23.50
N GLY A 43 -3.61 31.20 -22.18
CA GLY A 43 -4.77 31.39 -21.29
C GLY A 43 -4.94 30.29 -20.24
N THR A 44 -4.77 30.68 -18.97
CA THR A 44 -4.90 29.89 -17.72
C THR A 44 -4.13 28.57 -17.73
N ALA A 45 -3.02 28.54 -17.00
CA ALA A 45 -2.26 27.31 -16.77
C ALA A 45 -3.20 26.25 -16.18
N SER A 46 -3.25 25.07 -16.83
CA SER A 46 -4.12 23.98 -16.38
C SER A 46 -3.38 23.21 -15.31
N LEU A 47 -3.94 23.13 -14.10
CA LEU A 47 -3.40 22.30 -13.03
C LEU A 47 -3.40 20.84 -13.51
N MET A 48 -2.20 20.27 -13.65
CA MET A 48 -1.98 18.87 -14.04
C MET A 48 -1.88 17.96 -12.83
N GLY A 49 -1.48 18.50 -11.68
CA GLY A 49 -1.39 17.77 -10.43
C GLY A 49 -1.01 18.70 -9.29
N SER A 50 -1.62 18.46 -8.15
CA SER A 50 -1.23 18.95 -6.83
C SER A 50 -1.29 17.73 -5.91
N PRO A 51 -0.34 17.53 -4.98
CA PRO A 51 -0.58 16.64 -3.85
C PRO A 51 -1.65 17.34 -3.00
N VAL A 52 -2.92 17.08 -3.33
CA VAL A 52 -4.03 17.45 -2.47
C VAL A 52 -3.95 16.50 -1.29
N GLU A 53 -3.87 17.04 -0.09
CA GLU A 53 -3.73 16.27 1.15
C GLU A 53 -5.08 16.20 1.88
N PHE A 54 -5.38 15.03 2.45
CA PHE A 54 -6.50 14.75 3.34
C PHE A 54 -6.03 14.76 4.78
N SER A 55 -6.75 15.46 5.65
CA SER A 55 -6.45 15.51 7.09
C SER A 55 -7.18 14.38 7.81
N CYS A 56 -6.42 13.45 8.38
CA CYS A 56 -6.93 12.42 9.28
C CYS A 56 -7.52 13.04 10.56
N GLY A 57 -8.34 12.32 11.31
CA GLY A 57 -8.96 12.85 12.54
C GLY A 57 -7.97 13.20 13.66
N ASN A 58 -6.72 12.76 13.58
CA ASN A 58 -5.60 13.14 14.45
C ASN A 58 -4.74 14.32 13.92
N GLY A 59 -5.06 14.85 12.74
CA GLY A 59 -4.32 15.95 12.09
C GLY A 59 -3.12 15.50 11.24
N GLU A 60 -2.92 14.20 11.02
CA GLU A 60 -1.95 13.73 10.00
C GLU A 60 -2.46 14.01 8.59
N CYS A 61 -1.58 14.46 7.69
CA CYS A 61 -1.90 14.67 6.28
C CYS A 61 -1.53 13.42 5.46
N ARG A 62 -2.51 12.87 4.74
CA ARG A 62 -2.36 11.77 3.77
C ARG A 62 -2.61 12.27 2.36
N ALA A 63 -2.07 11.60 1.35
CA ALA A 63 -2.35 11.97 -0.03
C ALA A 63 -3.83 11.70 -0.37
N LEU A 64 -4.45 12.51 -1.23
CA LEU A 64 -5.85 12.28 -1.64
C LEU A 64 -6.01 10.95 -2.39
N GLU A 65 -4.95 10.43 -3.03
CA GLU A 65 -4.95 9.09 -3.61
C GLU A 65 -5.07 7.96 -2.57
N SER A 66 -4.73 8.24 -1.31
CA SER A 66 -4.90 7.35 -0.15
C SER A 66 -6.29 7.47 0.50
N VAL A 67 -7.21 8.23 -0.09
CA VAL A 67 -8.58 8.37 0.42
C VAL A 67 -9.50 7.45 -0.37
N CYS A 68 -10.23 6.58 0.32
CA CYS A 68 -11.16 5.62 -0.25
C CYS A 68 -10.48 4.66 -1.24
N ASP A 69 -9.25 4.25 -0.95
CA ASP A 69 -8.46 3.31 -1.75
C ASP A 69 -8.46 1.87 -1.18
N GLY A 70 -9.11 1.70 -0.02
CA GLY A 70 -9.29 0.43 0.66
C GLY A 70 -8.21 0.14 1.70
N TRP A 71 -7.23 1.04 1.89
CA TRP A 71 -6.24 0.99 2.97
C TRP A 71 -6.63 1.88 4.14
N HIS A 72 -6.22 1.48 5.34
CA HIS A 72 -6.30 2.34 6.52
C HIS A 72 -4.97 3.11 6.63
N ASP A 73 -4.77 4.10 5.76
CA ASP A 73 -3.57 4.95 5.77
C ASP A 73 -3.63 5.96 6.92
N CYS A 74 -4.83 6.40 7.32
CA CYS A 74 -5.01 7.11 8.57
C CYS A 74 -4.97 6.14 9.77
N PRO A 75 -4.30 6.51 10.89
CA PRO A 75 -4.31 5.71 12.12
C PRO A 75 -5.71 5.44 12.68
N ASP A 76 -6.66 6.33 12.38
CA ASP A 76 -8.07 6.24 12.78
C ASP A 76 -9.02 5.80 11.65
N GLY A 77 -8.50 5.56 10.43
CA GLY A 77 -9.31 5.09 9.30
C GLY A 77 -10.23 6.07 8.64
N THR A 78 -10.09 7.34 8.99
CA THR A 78 -11.00 8.37 8.51
C THR A 78 -10.93 8.59 7.01
N ASP A 79 -9.82 8.20 6.39
CA ASP A 79 -9.59 8.13 4.94
C ASP A 79 -10.54 7.15 4.22
N GLU A 80 -11.08 6.15 4.91
CA GLU A 80 -12.02 5.17 4.35
C GLU A 80 -13.47 5.42 4.74
N LEU A 81 -13.75 6.55 5.40
CA LEU A 81 -15.11 6.91 5.80
C LEU A 81 -15.78 7.81 4.76
N ASN A 82 -17.08 7.58 4.56
CA ASN A 82 -17.94 8.48 3.77
C ASN A 82 -17.57 8.59 2.26
N CYS A 83 -17.15 7.47 1.66
CA CYS A 83 -16.83 7.33 0.24
C CYS A 83 -18.07 7.37 -0.70
N THR A 84 -18.92 8.39 -0.57
CA THR A 84 -20.14 8.52 -1.37
C THR A 84 -19.81 9.07 -2.76
N GLY A 85 -19.93 8.24 -3.80
CA GLY A 85 -19.83 8.68 -5.20
C GLY A 85 -18.61 8.17 -5.98
N VAL A 86 -17.79 7.30 -5.38
CA VAL A 86 -16.73 6.57 -6.12
C VAL A 86 -17.38 5.43 -6.90
N SER A 87 -17.34 5.49 -8.23
CA SER A 87 -17.81 4.42 -9.14
C SER A 87 -16.70 3.44 -9.52
N TYR A 88 -15.92 3.03 -8.53
CA TYR A 88 -15.16 1.78 -8.48
C TYR A 88 -15.72 1.01 -7.28
N PRO A 89 -15.88 -0.31 -7.35
CA PRO A 89 -16.86 -1.04 -6.54
C PRO A 89 -16.67 -0.65 -5.08
N ALA A 90 -17.78 -0.25 -4.43
CA ALA A 90 -17.77 0.20 -3.05
C ALA A 90 -16.88 -0.73 -2.22
N PHE A 91 -15.69 -0.27 -1.87
CA PHE A 91 -14.75 -0.92 -0.96
C PHE A 91 -15.29 -0.79 0.47
N GLY A 92 -16.53 -1.24 0.66
CA GLY A 92 -16.89 -1.87 1.91
C GLY A 92 -16.18 -3.21 1.88
N SER A 93 -14.89 -3.21 2.23
CA SER A 93 -14.03 -4.38 2.32
C SER A 93 -14.51 -5.20 3.52
N ILE A 94 -15.67 -5.85 3.34
CA ILE A 94 -16.35 -6.65 4.34
C ILE A 94 -15.47 -7.85 4.60
N CYS A 95 -15.13 -8.04 5.86
CA CYS A 95 -14.31 -9.17 6.26
C CYS A 95 -14.99 -10.51 5.90
N GLU A 96 -14.23 -11.37 5.23
CA GLU A 96 -14.59 -12.74 4.93
C GLU A 96 -13.63 -13.71 5.63
N PRO A 97 -14.05 -14.93 5.97
CA PRO A 97 -13.17 -15.90 6.60
C PRO A 97 -12.01 -16.29 5.68
N VAL A 98 -10.83 -16.52 6.25
CA VAL A 98 -9.68 -17.04 5.49
C VAL A 98 -9.94 -18.50 5.10
N GLU A 99 -9.92 -18.78 3.80
CA GLU A 99 -10.07 -20.12 3.21
C GLU A 99 -8.76 -20.65 2.63
N VAL A 100 -7.77 -19.79 2.38
CA VAL A 100 -6.47 -20.17 1.81
C VAL A 100 -5.67 -20.99 2.83
N GLU A 101 -5.49 -22.29 2.56
CA GLU A 101 -4.91 -23.27 3.50
C GLU A 101 -3.55 -22.84 4.08
N MET A 102 -2.62 -22.36 3.23
CA MET A 102 -1.31 -21.92 3.71
C MET A 102 -1.36 -20.66 4.58
N CYS A 103 -2.46 -19.91 4.59
CA CYS A 103 -2.60 -18.69 5.40
C CYS A 103 -3.41 -18.92 6.69
N LEU A 104 -3.89 -20.14 6.93
CA LEU A 104 -4.55 -20.50 8.18
C LEU A 104 -3.56 -20.54 9.37
N GLY A 105 -4.01 -20.07 10.53
CA GLY A 105 -3.26 -20.17 11.79
C GLY A 105 -2.12 -19.15 11.95
N LEU A 106 -2.14 -18.05 11.19
CA LEU A 106 -1.11 -17.00 11.25
C LEU A 106 -1.40 -15.86 12.26
N GLY A 107 -2.46 -16.00 13.07
CA GLY A 107 -2.84 -14.97 14.06
C GLY A 107 -4.03 -14.10 13.65
N TYR A 108 -4.66 -14.39 12.51
CA TYR A 108 -5.96 -13.83 12.09
C TYR A 108 -6.80 -14.90 11.41
N ASN A 109 -8.11 -14.66 11.35
CA ASN A 109 -9.10 -15.59 10.76
C ASN A 109 -10.00 -14.93 9.72
N ALA A 110 -9.86 -13.62 9.50
CA ALA A 110 -10.64 -12.87 8.55
C ALA A 110 -9.73 -12.03 7.65
N THR A 111 -10.06 -11.97 6.37
CA THR A 111 -9.38 -11.23 5.31
C THR A 111 -10.38 -10.36 4.57
N SER A 112 -9.90 -9.51 3.67
CA SER A 112 -10.75 -8.73 2.80
C SER A 112 -10.12 -8.64 1.41
N PHE A 113 -10.96 -8.68 0.39
CA PHE A 113 -10.59 -8.63 -1.01
C PHE A 113 -11.33 -7.48 -1.73
N PRO A 114 -10.79 -6.96 -2.84
CA PRO A 114 -9.65 -7.47 -3.62
C PRO A 114 -8.27 -7.27 -2.96
N ASN A 115 -7.31 -8.14 -3.29
CA ASN A 115 -5.92 -7.94 -2.93
C ASN A 115 -5.35 -6.76 -3.71
N ILE A 116 -4.83 -5.81 -2.99
CA ILE A 116 -4.45 -4.50 -3.50
C ILE A 116 -3.06 -4.44 -4.13
N TRP A 117 -2.15 -5.36 -3.79
CA TRP A 117 -0.83 -5.41 -4.42
C TRP A 117 -0.87 -5.84 -5.90
N LEU A 118 -1.85 -6.68 -6.26
CA LEU A 118 -1.93 -7.30 -7.58
C LEU A 118 -3.33 -7.22 -8.21
N ALA A 119 -4.23 -6.44 -7.61
CA ALA A 119 -5.64 -6.35 -7.99
C ALA A 119 -6.30 -7.75 -8.13
N ILE A 120 -5.93 -8.70 -7.27
CA ILE A 120 -6.51 -10.06 -7.29
C ILE A 120 -7.92 -9.97 -6.71
N PRO A 121 -8.96 -10.44 -7.42
CA PRO A 121 -10.33 -10.16 -7.03
C PRO A 121 -10.81 -10.94 -5.81
N ASP A 122 -10.25 -12.13 -5.53
CA ASP A 122 -10.72 -13.05 -4.50
C ASP A 122 -9.62 -13.97 -3.96
N GLN A 123 -9.95 -14.72 -2.90
CA GLN A 123 -9.04 -15.69 -2.28
C GLN A 123 -8.65 -16.85 -3.21
N ALA A 124 -9.47 -17.20 -4.21
CA ALA A 124 -9.16 -18.29 -5.14
C ALA A 124 -8.00 -17.89 -6.08
N GLY A 125 -8.03 -16.65 -6.60
CA GLY A 125 -6.93 -16.09 -7.36
C GLY A 125 -5.66 -15.94 -6.52
N ALA A 126 -5.79 -15.57 -5.24
CA ALA A 126 -4.64 -15.50 -4.34
C ALA A 126 -4.05 -16.90 -4.11
N ALA A 127 -4.89 -17.92 -3.89
CA ALA A 127 -4.46 -19.29 -3.71
C ALA A 127 -3.68 -19.84 -4.92
N GLU A 128 -4.06 -19.46 -6.15
CA GLU A 128 -3.35 -19.84 -7.38
C GLU A 128 -1.91 -19.29 -7.39
N VAL A 129 -1.75 -17.98 -7.13
CA VAL A 129 -0.40 -17.35 -7.07
C VAL A 129 0.43 -17.94 -5.94
N LEU A 130 -0.21 -18.30 -4.83
CA LEU A 130 0.45 -18.82 -3.65
C LEU A 130 0.94 -20.27 -3.78
N GLN A 131 0.51 -21.02 -4.82
CA GLN A 131 0.95 -22.41 -5.04
C GLN A 131 2.48 -22.50 -5.19
N ASP A 132 3.10 -21.54 -5.88
CA ASP A 132 4.55 -21.52 -6.09
C ASP A 132 5.31 -21.42 -4.75
N TYR A 133 4.79 -20.65 -3.81
CA TYR A 133 5.40 -20.48 -2.49
C TYR A 133 5.26 -21.73 -1.61
N GLN A 134 4.23 -22.56 -1.80
CA GLN A 134 4.07 -23.81 -1.06
C GLN A 134 5.20 -24.80 -1.35
N THR A 135 5.78 -24.75 -2.56
CA THR A 135 6.93 -25.59 -2.92
C THR A 135 8.19 -25.29 -2.09
N LEU A 136 8.23 -24.14 -1.41
CA LEU A 136 9.34 -23.69 -0.58
C LEU A 136 9.21 -24.12 0.88
N MET A 137 8.21 -24.94 1.22
CA MET A 137 7.91 -25.34 2.61
C MET A 137 9.06 -26.04 3.35
N GLU A 138 9.96 -26.68 2.60
CA GLU A 138 11.13 -27.38 3.15
C GLU A 138 12.27 -26.43 3.55
N LEU A 139 12.21 -25.14 3.17
CA LEU A 139 13.21 -24.17 3.58
C LEU A 139 13.05 -23.84 5.07
N ALA A 140 14.15 -23.86 5.83
CA ALA A 140 14.15 -23.51 7.26
C ALA A 140 13.59 -22.10 7.55
N CYS A 141 13.65 -21.20 6.57
CA CYS A 141 13.16 -19.84 6.67
C CYS A 141 11.65 -19.72 6.35
N TYR A 142 11.02 -20.78 5.83
CA TYR A 142 9.67 -20.75 5.24
C TYR A 142 8.62 -20.13 6.15
N GLN A 143 8.66 -20.37 7.46
CA GLN A 143 7.70 -19.76 8.38
C GLN A 143 7.67 -18.22 8.35
N HIS A 144 8.82 -17.57 8.12
CA HIS A 144 8.89 -16.11 8.01
C HIS A 144 8.40 -15.63 6.64
N LEU A 145 8.75 -16.37 5.58
CA LEU A 145 8.26 -16.10 4.23
C LEU A 145 6.74 -16.28 4.15
N ARG A 146 6.22 -17.38 4.69
CA ARG A 146 4.79 -17.72 4.77
C ARG A 146 4.02 -16.61 5.46
N LEU A 147 4.51 -16.11 6.59
CA LEU A 147 3.87 -15.01 7.30
C LEU A 147 3.82 -13.74 6.44
N LEU A 148 4.94 -13.32 5.86
CA LEU A 148 5.00 -12.12 5.01
C LEU A 148 4.08 -12.25 3.79
N ILE A 149 4.22 -13.34 3.04
CA ILE A 149 3.48 -13.55 1.79
C ILE A 149 1.98 -13.67 2.05
N CYS A 150 1.54 -14.40 3.08
CA CYS A 150 0.12 -14.41 3.42
C CYS A 150 -0.38 -13.04 3.88
N SER A 151 0.41 -12.29 4.65
CA SER A 151 0.00 -10.94 5.08
C SER A 151 -0.06 -9.94 3.92
N LEU A 152 0.62 -10.19 2.80
CA LEU A 152 0.55 -9.37 1.59
C LEU A 152 -0.57 -9.80 0.64
N PHE A 153 -0.77 -11.11 0.43
CA PHE A 153 -1.70 -11.65 -0.56
C PHE A 153 -3.10 -11.97 0.00
N VAL A 154 -3.18 -12.26 1.29
CA VAL A 154 -4.41 -12.58 2.04
C VAL A 154 -4.40 -11.75 3.33
N PRO A 155 -4.38 -10.41 3.24
CA PRO A 155 -4.13 -9.53 4.38
C PRO A 155 -5.20 -9.70 5.47
N LYS A 156 -4.83 -9.38 6.71
CA LYS A 156 -5.76 -9.37 7.84
C LYS A 156 -6.82 -8.30 7.59
N CYS A 157 -8.09 -8.61 7.87
CA CYS A 157 -9.15 -7.61 7.86
C CYS A 157 -9.18 -6.80 9.17
N THR A 158 -9.47 -5.50 9.09
CA THR A 158 -9.73 -4.65 10.25
C THR A 158 -11.18 -4.83 10.75
N PRO A 159 -11.49 -4.56 12.03
CA PRO A 159 -12.85 -4.70 12.57
C PRO A 159 -13.89 -3.81 11.87
N ASP A 160 -13.46 -2.64 11.38
CA ASP A 160 -14.31 -1.65 10.73
C ASP A 160 -14.43 -1.87 9.20
N GLY A 161 -13.78 -2.91 8.69
CA GLY A 161 -13.64 -3.18 7.25
C GLY A 161 -12.39 -2.52 6.68
N GLY A 162 -11.82 -3.15 5.65
CA GLY A 162 -10.52 -2.78 5.10
C GLY A 162 -9.44 -3.82 5.35
N VAL A 163 -8.25 -3.54 4.85
CA VAL A 163 -7.09 -4.44 4.92
C VAL A 163 -5.98 -3.85 5.79
N LEU A 164 -5.45 -4.66 6.70
CA LEU A 164 -4.33 -4.33 7.57
C LEU A 164 -3.04 -4.96 7.02
N GLN A 165 -2.13 -4.12 6.50
CA GLN A 165 -0.85 -4.55 5.96
C GLN A 165 0.10 -5.10 7.03
N PRO A 166 1.10 -5.94 6.67
CA PRO A 166 2.13 -6.33 7.61
C PRO A 166 3.02 -5.14 7.99
N CYS A 167 3.44 -5.11 9.26
CA CYS A 167 4.45 -4.14 9.69
C CYS A 167 5.78 -4.38 8.96
N ARG A 168 6.57 -3.30 8.77
CA ARG A 168 7.92 -3.35 8.17
C ARG A 168 8.82 -4.39 8.84
N ALA A 169 8.69 -4.55 10.16
CA ALA A 169 9.44 -5.55 10.93
C ALA A 169 9.18 -7.00 10.45
N VAL A 170 7.95 -7.34 10.04
CA VAL A 170 7.60 -8.66 9.50
C VAL A 170 8.33 -8.91 8.17
N CYS A 171 8.35 -7.89 7.30
CA CYS A 171 9.06 -7.96 6.02
C CYS A 171 10.57 -8.12 6.20
N LEU A 172 11.18 -7.27 7.04
CA LEU A 172 12.61 -7.32 7.31
C LEU A 172 13.03 -8.66 7.94
N ALA A 173 12.20 -9.22 8.83
CA ALA A 173 12.46 -10.52 9.43
C ALA A 173 12.45 -11.66 8.38
N ALA A 174 11.55 -11.60 7.40
CA ALA A 174 11.51 -12.57 6.31
C ALA A 174 12.68 -12.38 5.33
N GLU A 175 13.00 -11.14 4.95
CA GLU A 175 14.14 -10.81 4.09
C GLU A 175 15.44 -11.35 4.69
N LEU A 176 15.73 -10.97 5.94
CA LEU A 176 16.93 -11.39 6.65
C LEU A 176 17.13 -12.91 6.67
N ARG A 177 16.03 -13.68 6.78
CA ARG A 177 16.10 -15.14 6.93
C ARG A 177 15.99 -15.90 5.62
N CYS A 178 15.29 -15.36 4.62
CA CYS A 178 15.01 -16.08 3.38
C CYS A 178 15.77 -15.58 2.16
N GLN A 179 16.20 -14.31 2.12
CA GLN A 179 16.85 -13.74 0.93
C GLN A 179 18.05 -14.58 0.46
N HIS A 180 18.89 -15.05 1.39
CA HIS A 180 20.04 -15.89 1.04
C HIS A 180 19.61 -17.26 0.50
N SER A 181 18.68 -17.95 1.19
CA SER A 181 18.20 -19.28 0.78
C SER A 181 17.49 -19.25 -0.58
N LEU A 182 16.72 -18.20 -0.84
CA LEU A 182 16.07 -17.98 -2.14
C LEU A 182 17.12 -17.67 -3.23
N GLY A 183 18.13 -16.87 -2.90
CA GLY A 183 19.23 -16.57 -3.81
C GLY A 183 20.02 -17.82 -4.26
N LEU A 184 20.17 -18.83 -3.38
CA LEU A 184 20.78 -20.12 -3.75
C LEU A 184 19.94 -20.90 -4.78
N LEU A 185 18.64 -20.65 -4.84
CA LEU A 185 17.71 -21.23 -5.83
C LEU A 185 17.56 -20.34 -7.08
N GLY A 186 18.31 -19.24 -7.18
CA GLY A 186 18.21 -18.28 -8.28
C GLY A 186 16.99 -17.34 -8.19
N ILE A 187 16.32 -17.29 -7.04
CA ILE A 187 15.15 -16.43 -6.80
C ILE A 187 15.62 -15.13 -6.16
N LEU A 188 15.39 -14.00 -6.82
CA LEU A 188 15.67 -12.68 -6.28
C LEU A 188 14.56 -12.26 -5.29
N TRP A 189 14.96 -11.55 -4.23
CA TRP A 189 14.01 -11.01 -3.26
C TRP A 189 13.19 -9.87 -3.88
N PRO A 190 11.85 -9.97 -3.98
CA PRO A 190 11.05 -9.04 -4.77
C PRO A 190 10.42 -7.89 -3.96
N ILE A 191 10.55 -7.89 -2.62
CA ILE A 191 9.77 -7.00 -1.75
C ILE A 191 10.67 -5.90 -1.16
N ASN A 192 10.33 -4.63 -1.44
CA ASN A 192 10.98 -3.49 -0.79
C ASN A 192 10.28 -3.17 0.53
N CYS A 193 10.85 -3.58 1.66
CA CYS A 193 10.20 -3.40 2.96
C CYS A 193 9.94 -1.94 3.38
N ASN A 194 10.57 -0.95 2.73
CA ASN A 194 10.36 0.48 3.06
C ASN A 194 8.97 1.00 2.69
N ILE A 195 8.22 0.27 1.87
CA ILE A 195 6.83 0.62 1.51
C ILE A 195 5.84 0.29 2.64
N LEU A 196 6.25 -0.52 3.62
CA LEU A 196 5.37 -0.97 4.71
C LEU A 196 5.48 -0.03 5.93
N PRO A 197 4.41 0.08 6.75
CA PRO A 197 4.41 0.91 7.96
C PRO A 197 5.51 0.51 8.95
N ASP A 198 6.26 1.49 9.46
CA ASP A 198 7.27 1.30 10.51
C ASP A 198 6.64 1.61 11.87
N SER A 199 5.83 0.68 12.37
CA SER A 199 5.09 0.82 13.62
C SER A 199 5.06 -0.48 14.41
N ASN A 200 4.78 -0.35 15.71
CA ASN A 200 4.46 -1.47 16.60
C ASN A 200 2.99 -1.41 17.06
N ASP A 201 2.19 -0.47 16.55
CA ASP A 201 0.78 -0.37 16.90
C ASP A 201 -0.04 -1.42 16.12
N PRO A 202 -0.78 -2.30 16.81
CA PRO A 202 -1.57 -3.36 16.17
C PRO A 202 -2.76 -2.85 15.34
N VAL A 203 -3.09 -1.56 15.42
CA VAL A 203 -4.12 -0.90 14.61
C VAL A 203 -3.54 -0.37 13.30
N GLU A 204 -2.26 0.04 13.29
CA GLU A 204 -1.61 0.60 12.10
C GLU A 204 -1.06 -0.48 11.16
N CYS A 205 -0.61 -1.61 11.72
CA CYS A 205 -0.13 -2.72 10.91
C CYS A 205 -0.22 -4.06 11.65
N PHE A 206 -0.18 -5.14 10.88
CA PHE A 206 -0.24 -6.50 11.37
C PHE A 206 1.15 -7.02 11.73
N GLN A 207 1.28 -7.45 12.98
CA GLN A 207 2.42 -8.22 13.48
C GLN A 207 1.89 -9.26 14.49
N PRO A 208 2.20 -10.57 14.31
CA PRO A 208 1.79 -11.62 15.24
C PRO A 208 2.66 -11.71 16.51
#